data_AF-A0A934ZN29-F1
#
_entry.id   AF-A0A934ZN29-F1
#
_cell.length_a   1.000
_cell.length_b   1.000
_cell.length_c   1.000
_cell.angle_alpha   90.00
_cell.angle_beta   90.00
_cell.angle_gamma   90.00
#
_symmetry.space_group_name_H-M   'P 1'
#
loop_
_entity.id
_entity.type
_entity.pdbx_description
1 polymer ?
#
loop_
_entity_poly.entity_id
_entity_poly.type
_entity_poly.pdbx_seq_one_letter_code
_entity_poly.pdbx_strand_id
1 'polypeptide(L)'
;MAFAIVLGAQTLSGFPQAVYAALMAYAVWSIGRLASWPLDARARFPWARVSALALGFGVACALGLLMGAAALLPTRELASLSDRAGGVSWSFASHATYWPRAALSFLLPHINGDASDGTYRGPDLFWESYGYVGLATAALAVGAAVAGWRGRVERTLLAVAALAYLFVLGANTPFYRLAWEHLPAFRGFRFPTRFLFLVEIALVTLAALGLTRFERWYAARASASRALAATAAVVALVVLDLCAWQPRQNPFVSGSAWLEAPESARTLRREAQLGRIVSLGASEAHLEAYNRGPGWRSLDPFFAQRESIEPNTQALWGFDAANGYHPLPLRGPLFVWGQYGVLFSGVGGRLHHVDPTRVVARPFFASLLAMQGVTHVLAPVPIADPRFERVPSRSPWLVYRLTDPLGRAWYADGAEAIADRRDALARAQRPGYDPRRTVLVRDPTGAVTPSEGAAPGATVSWRRPEAHRIEVSVDAARAGWLVLAESWHPDWEVTVDGRARAPVEAHLVGQAVRIEPGRHLVRWRFRGTSLRRGVAVSLTALGLLLAIAAAARSRRPS
;
A
#
# COMPACT_ATOMS: atom_id res chain seq x y z
N MET A 1 12.86 22.90 14.54
CA MET A 1 12.14 23.42 13.36
C MET A 1 12.48 22.65 12.08
N ALA A 2 13.68 22.77 11.51
CA ALA A 2 14.05 22.04 10.28
C ALA A 2 13.79 20.52 10.38
N PHE A 3 14.16 19.92 11.51
CA PHE A 3 13.85 18.52 11.82
C PHE A 3 12.34 18.20 11.78
N ALA A 4 11.50 19.05 12.36
CA ALA A 4 10.05 18.84 12.36
C ALA A 4 9.47 18.88 10.94
N ILE A 5 9.97 19.79 10.09
CA ILE A 5 9.57 19.87 8.68
C ILE A 5 9.98 18.61 7.92
N VAL A 6 11.21 18.12 8.11
CA VAL A 6 11.69 16.88 7.49
C VAL A 6 10.86 15.69 7.94
N LEU A 7 10.62 15.54 9.24
CA LEU A 7 9.79 14.46 9.77
C LEU A 7 8.33 14.55 9.28
N GLY A 8 7.78 15.77 9.19
CA GLY A 8 6.46 16.00 8.61
C GLY A 8 6.38 15.59 7.15
N ALA A 9 7.38 15.96 6.34
CA ALA A 9 7.47 15.54 4.94
C ALA A 9 7.59 14.02 4.82
N GLN A 10 8.41 13.37 5.65
CA GLN A 10 8.50 11.91 5.71
C GLN A 10 7.17 11.27 6.07
N THR A 11 6.42 11.84 7.01
CA THR A 11 5.12 11.34 7.43
C THR A 11 4.08 11.44 6.31
N LEU A 12 4.13 12.52 5.52
CA LEU A 12 3.27 12.72 4.36
C LEU A 12 3.56 11.76 3.19
N SER A 13 4.69 11.05 3.20
CA SER A 13 4.99 10.02 2.18
C SER A 13 4.02 8.84 2.19
N GLY A 14 3.20 8.69 3.24
CA GLY A 14 2.21 7.62 3.34
C GLY A 14 2.80 6.24 3.68
N PHE A 15 4.05 6.21 4.16
CA PHE A 15 4.73 4.96 4.53
C PHE A 15 5.22 4.93 5.98
N PRO A 16 4.33 4.64 6.96
CA PRO A 16 4.64 4.75 8.39
C PRO A 16 5.82 3.92 8.88
N GLN A 17 6.10 2.77 8.23
CA GLN A 17 7.23 1.92 8.60
C GLN A 17 8.58 2.61 8.34
N ALA A 18 8.74 3.33 7.22
CA ALA A 18 9.96 4.10 6.96
C ALA A 18 10.12 5.28 7.92
N VAL A 19 9.01 5.95 8.28
CA VAL A 19 9.02 7.01 9.30
C VAL A 19 9.49 6.46 10.64
N TYR A 20 8.98 5.29 11.03
CA TYR A 20 9.38 4.62 12.27
C TYR A 20 10.88 4.27 12.27
N ALA A 21 11.37 3.70 11.17
CA ALA A 21 12.78 3.40 10.97
C ALA A 21 13.63 4.70 11.02
N ALA A 22 13.21 5.78 10.37
CA ALA A 22 13.90 7.07 10.44
C ALA A 22 13.95 7.62 11.88
N LEU A 23 12.85 7.54 12.64
CA LEU A 23 12.81 7.94 14.05
C LEU A 23 13.81 7.15 14.91
N MET A 24 13.98 5.85 14.63
CA MET A 24 15.01 5.03 15.28
C MET A 24 16.41 5.57 14.98
N ALA A 25 16.71 5.85 13.70
CA ALA A 25 17.99 6.43 13.31
C ALA A 25 18.22 7.81 13.95
N TYR A 26 17.18 8.65 14.03
CA TYR A 26 17.23 9.95 14.70
C TYR A 26 17.46 9.85 16.20
N ALA A 27 16.89 8.84 16.86
CA ALA A 27 17.12 8.58 18.27
C ALA A 27 18.59 8.18 18.52
N VAL A 28 19.12 7.22 17.76
CA VAL A 28 20.54 6.82 17.84
C VAL A 28 21.46 8.01 17.55
N TRP A 29 21.14 8.81 16.52
CA TRP A 29 21.88 10.01 16.18
C TRP A 29 21.88 11.04 17.30
N SER A 30 20.73 11.25 17.94
CA SER A 30 20.58 12.19 19.05
C SER A 30 21.36 11.73 20.28
N ILE A 31 21.35 10.43 20.60
CA ILE A 31 22.16 9.85 21.68
C ILE A 31 23.65 10.02 21.39
N GLY A 32 24.09 9.70 20.17
CA GLY A 32 25.49 9.90 19.75
C GLY A 32 25.94 11.37 19.86
N ARG A 33 25.05 12.31 19.53
CA ARG A 33 25.27 13.76 19.71
C ARG A 33 25.31 14.18 21.18
N LEU A 34 24.42 13.68 22.03
CA LEU A 34 24.41 13.97 23.45
C LEU A 34 25.68 13.45 24.15
N ALA A 35 26.08 12.21 23.85
CA ALA A 35 27.34 11.64 24.33
C ALA A 35 28.58 12.40 23.82
N SER A 36 28.41 13.18 22.75
CA SER A 36 29.47 14.04 22.20
C SER A 36 29.52 15.45 22.81
N TRP A 37 28.58 15.81 23.67
CA TRP A 37 28.57 17.15 24.24
C TRP A 37 29.68 17.26 25.30
N PRO A 38 30.59 18.25 25.22
CA PRO A 38 31.54 18.50 26.30
C PRO A 38 30.77 18.88 27.56
N LEU A 39 30.73 17.97 28.53
CA LEU A 39 30.22 18.27 29.85
C LEU A 39 31.24 19.20 30.52
N ASP A 40 30.90 20.48 30.63
CA ASP A 40 31.66 21.40 31.48
C ASP A 40 31.64 20.83 32.90
N ALA A 41 32.80 20.36 33.39
CA ALA A 41 32.92 19.78 34.74
C ALA A 41 32.53 20.79 35.85
N ARG A 42 32.43 22.09 35.52
CA ARG A 42 32.01 23.18 36.41
C ARG A 42 30.53 23.56 36.27
N ALA A 43 29.81 23.06 35.27
CA ALA A 43 28.39 23.33 35.12
C ALA A 43 27.60 22.51 36.14
N ARG A 44 27.02 23.17 37.15
CA ARG A 44 26.22 22.53 38.21
C ARG A 44 24.98 21.75 37.71
N PHE A 45 24.59 21.89 36.43
CA PHE A 45 23.36 21.32 35.88
C PHE A 45 23.48 20.79 34.43
N PRO A 46 24.29 19.74 34.17
CA PRO A 46 24.33 19.10 32.85
C PRO A 46 22.96 18.51 32.46
N TRP A 47 22.19 18.05 33.45
CA TRP A 47 20.86 17.50 33.27
C TRP A 47 19.84 18.51 32.72
N ALA A 48 19.88 19.77 33.12
CA ALA A 48 18.95 20.79 32.61
C ALA A 48 19.08 20.98 31.09
N ARG A 49 20.31 20.92 30.56
CA ARG A 49 20.57 21.03 29.11
C ARG A 49 20.17 19.76 28.36
N VAL A 50 20.48 18.58 28.92
CA VAL A 50 20.03 17.29 28.35
C VAL A 50 18.50 17.24 28.30
N SER A 51 17.82 17.64 29.38
CA SER A 51 16.36 17.76 29.44
C SER A 51 15.81 18.75 28.42
N ALA A 52 16.45 19.91 28.23
CA ALA A 52 16.05 20.88 27.22
C ALA A 52 16.19 20.34 25.78
N LEU A 53 17.23 19.55 25.49
CA LEU A 53 17.43 18.92 24.18
C LEU A 53 16.45 17.78 23.96
N ALA A 54 16.23 16.93 24.96
CA ALA A 54 15.23 15.86 24.91
C ALA A 54 13.83 16.44 24.70
N LEU A 55 13.48 17.51 25.42
CA LEU A 55 12.23 18.24 25.25
C LEU A 55 12.15 18.87 23.85
N GLY A 56 13.20 19.55 23.38
CA GLY A 56 13.24 20.16 22.06
C GLY A 56 13.10 19.13 20.92
N PHE A 57 13.74 17.97 21.06
CA PHE A 57 13.59 16.85 20.13
C PHE A 57 12.17 16.28 20.19
N GLY A 58 11.63 16.03 21.38
CA GLY A 58 10.25 15.56 21.57
C GLY A 58 9.21 16.50 20.96
N VAL A 59 9.35 17.81 21.18
CA VAL A 59 8.51 18.84 20.57
C VAL A 59 8.66 18.85 19.05
N ALA A 60 9.89 18.72 18.52
CA ALA A 60 10.10 18.69 17.08
C ALA A 60 9.53 17.41 16.44
N CYS A 61 9.62 16.26 17.12
CA CYS A 61 8.93 15.03 16.73
C CYS A 61 7.42 15.21 16.71
N ALA A 62 6.85 15.76 17.79
CA ALA A 62 5.41 16.01 17.89
C ALA A 62 4.92 16.95 16.78
N LEU A 63 5.59 18.08 16.56
CA LEU A 63 5.25 19.01 15.49
C LEU A 63 5.40 18.37 14.09
N GLY A 64 6.42 17.55 13.86
CA GLY A 64 6.57 16.82 12.60
C GLY A 64 5.46 15.80 12.36
N LEU A 65 5.10 15.01 13.39
CA LEU A 65 3.97 14.07 13.29
C LEU A 65 2.63 14.81 13.09
N LEU A 66 2.43 15.94 13.77
CA LEU A 66 1.23 16.78 13.59
C LEU A 66 1.18 17.40 12.20
N MET A 67 2.31 17.85 11.64
CA MET A 67 2.39 18.26 10.23
C MET A 67 2.00 17.12 9.27
N GLY A 68 2.29 15.87 9.64
CA GLY A 68 1.90 14.68 8.90
C GLY A 68 0.48 14.16 9.19
N ALA A 69 -0.34 14.87 9.97
CA ALA A 69 -1.67 14.42 10.38
C ALA A 69 -2.62 14.14 9.21
N ALA A 70 -2.49 14.86 8.09
CA ALA A 70 -3.23 14.61 6.85
C ALA A 70 -3.04 13.19 6.31
N ALA A 71 -1.89 12.56 6.55
CA ALA A 71 -1.66 11.15 6.23
C ALA A 71 -1.99 10.22 7.42
N LEU A 72 -1.62 10.60 8.66
CA LEU A 72 -1.75 9.74 9.83
C LEU A 72 -3.20 9.52 10.29
N LEU A 73 -4.07 10.52 10.22
CA LEU A 73 -5.46 10.37 10.69
C LEU A 73 -6.28 9.43 9.80
N PRO A 74 -6.26 9.56 8.46
CA PRO A 74 -6.88 8.56 7.59
C PRO A 74 -6.26 7.17 7.75
N THR A 75 -4.94 7.09 7.91
CA THR A 75 -4.25 5.81 8.18
C THR A 75 -4.78 5.15 9.45
N ARG A 76 -4.95 5.92 10.54
CA ARG A 76 -5.49 5.41 11.81
C ARG A 76 -6.94 4.95 11.68
N GLU A 77 -7.78 5.72 10.98
CA GLU A 77 -9.17 5.35 10.72
C GLU A 77 -9.26 4.06 9.92
N LEU A 78 -8.60 3.99 8.76
CA LEU A 78 -8.60 2.81 7.90
C LEU A 78 -8.01 1.59 8.62
N ALA A 79 -6.94 1.77 9.40
CA ALA A 79 -6.37 0.70 10.21
C ALA A 79 -7.42 0.13 11.18
N SER A 80 -8.22 0.98 11.83
CA SER A 80 -9.29 0.54 12.75
C SER A 80 -10.44 -0.22 12.07
N LEU A 81 -10.67 0.06 10.78
CA LEU A 81 -11.69 -0.57 9.94
C LEU A 81 -11.17 -1.77 9.13
N SER A 82 -9.90 -2.13 9.32
CA SER A 82 -9.23 -3.27 8.68
C SER A 82 -8.90 -4.37 9.70
N ASP A 83 -8.26 -5.44 9.23
CA ASP A 83 -7.68 -6.48 10.09
C ASP A 83 -6.37 -6.04 10.76
N ARG A 84 -5.92 -4.79 10.54
CA ARG A 84 -4.73 -4.20 11.19
C ARG A 84 -5.03 -3.58 12.57
N ALA A 85 -6.30 -3.51 12.99
CA ALA A 85 -6.70 -2.86 14.24
C ALA A 85 -6.01 -3.43 15.50
N GLY A 86 -5.60 -4.71 15.47
CA GLY A 86 -4.88 -5.39 16.57
C GLY A 86 -3.39 -5.66 16.29
N GLY A 87 -2.85 -5.15 15.19
CA GLY A 87 -1.56 -5.61 14.65
C GLY A 87 -1.69 -6.87 13.79
N VAL A 88 -0.56 -7.43 13.36
CA VAL A 88 -0.49 -8.65 12.53
C VAL A 88 0.15 -9.79 13.30
N SER A 89 -0.09 -11.04 12.87
CA SER A 89 0.57 -12.20 13.48
C SER A 89 2.08 -12.13 13.34
N TRP A 90 2.81 -12.79 14.25
CA TRP A 90 4.27 -12.89 14.17
C TRP A 90 4.71 -13.50 12.82
N SER A 91 4.07 -14.58 12.38
CA SER A 91 4.39 -15.25 11.11
C SER A 91 4.27 -14.32 9.89
N PHE A 92 3.30 -13.39 9.91
CA PHE A 92 3.12 -12.40 8.87
C PHE A 92 4.11 -11.24 9.01
N ALA A 93 4.39 -10.79 10.25
CA ALA A 93 5.35 -9.73 10.54
C ALA A 93 6.78 -10.12 10.12
N SER A 94 7.20 -11.34 10.46
CA SER A 94 8.55 -11.85 10.23
C SER A 94 8.77 -12.43 8.83
N HIS A 95 7.77 -12.37 7.95
CA HIS A 95 7.91 -12.76 6.55
C HIS A 95 8.98 -11.90 5.85
N ALA A 96 9.60 -12.40 4.78
CA ALA A 96 10.77 -11.78 4.15
C ALA A 96 11.91 -11.51 5.16
N THR A 97 12.24 -12.51 5.98
CA THR A 97 13.43 -12.43 6.85
C THR A 97 14.70 -12.49 6.00
N TYR A 98 15.66 -11.60 6.28
CA TYR A 98 16.90 -11.50 5.50
C TYR A 98 17.79 -12.73 5.67
N TRP A 99 18.27 -13.29 4.56
CA TRP A 99 19.15 -14.46 4.59
C TRP A 99 20.57 -14.03 4.99
N PRO A 100 21.24 -14.66 5.98
CA PRO A 100 22.59 -14.21 6.38
C PRO A 100 23.60 -14.19 5.22
N ARG A 101 23.52 -15.13 4.27
CA ARG A 101 24.39 -15.12 3.08
C ARG A 101 24.12 -13.94 2.13
N ALA A 102 22.92 -13.35 2.16
CA ALA A 102 22.62 -12.15 1.39
C ALA A 102 23.38 -10.91 1.89
N ALA A 103 24.07 -10.98 3.05
CA ALA A 103 25.04 -9.96 3.46
C ALA A 103 26.16 -9.77 2.41
N LEU A 104 26.50 -10.83 1.66
CA LEU A 104 27.49 -10.72 0.59
C LEU A 104 26.98 -9.88 -0.59
N SER A 105 25.68 -9.60 -0.70
CA SER A 105 25.13 -8.75 -1.76
C SER A 105 25.59 -7.29 -1.69
N PHE A 106 26.07 -6.82 -0.53
CA PHE A 106 26.73 -5.51 -0.40
C PHE A 106 28.01 -5.42 -1.24
N LEU A 107 28.63 -6.56 -1.57
CA LEU A 107 29.87 -6.65 -2.37
C LEU A 107 29.62 -7.30 -3.74
N LEU A 108 28.75 -8.31 -3.78
CA LEU A 108 28.48 -9.16 -4.92
C LEU A 108 26.97 -9.14 -5.23
N PRO A 109 26.47 -8.21 -6.07
CA PRO A 109 25.04 -7.93 -6.21
C PRO A 109 24.19 -9.15 -6.59
N HIS A 110 24.77 -10.14 -7.29
CA HIS A 110 24.09 -11.34 -7.78
C HIS A 110 24.59 -12.64 -7.11
N ILE A 111 25.08 -12.57 -5.87
CA ILE A 111 25.57 -13.76 -5.13
C ILE A 111 24.52 -14.87 -4.98
N ASN A 112 23.24 -14.50 -4.99
CA ASN A 112 22.12 -15.43 -4.92
C ASN A 112 21.54 -15.78 -6.31
N GLY A 113 22.26 -15.45 -7.39
CA GLY A 113 21.77 -15.46 -8.77
C GLY A 113 21.20 -14.10 -9.18
N ASP A 114 20.88 -13.99 -10.46
CA ASP A 114 20.32 -12.79 -11.06
C ASP A 114 18.83 -13.00 -11.37
N ALA A 115 18.01 -12.06 -10.91
CA ALA A 115 16.58 -12.09 -11.18
C ALA A 115 16.28 -11.68 -12.63
N SER A 116 17.19 -10.94 -13.28
CA SER A 116 17.05 -10.53 -14.68
C SER A 116 17.02 -11.69 -15.66
N ASP A 117 17.60 -12.83 -15.27
CA ASP A 117 17.72 -14.01 -16.12
C ASP A 117 17.14 -15.30 -15.53
N GLY A 118 16.37 -15.18 -14.45
CA GLY A 118 15.74 -16.33 -13.81
C GLY A 118 16.70 -17.24 -13.05
N THR A 119 17.96 -16.83 -12.82
CA THR A 119 18.93 -17.64 -12.07
C THR A 119 18.87 -17.42 -10.56
N TYR A 120 18.10 -16.45 -10.07
CA TYR A 120 17.93 -16.17 -8.65
C TYR A 120 17.38 -17.38 -7.87
N ARG A 121 18.08 -17.78 -6.79
CA ARG A 121 17.73 -18.88 -5.88
C ARG A 121 17.61 -18.42 -4.41
N GLY A 122 17.34 -17.13 -4.20
CA GLY A 122 17.12 -16.55 -2.88
C GLY A 122 15.69 -16.66 -2.36
N PRO A 123 15.38 -16.08 -1.18
CA PRO A 123 14.03 -16.02 -0.64
C PRO A 123 13.07 -15.23 -1.55
N ASP A 124 11.77 -15.45 -1.37
CA ASP A 124 10.67 -15.11 -2.29
C ASP A 124 10.69 -13.71 -2.94
N LEU A 125 11.26 -12.68 -2.31
CA LEU A 125 11.29 -11.31 -2.82
C LEU A 125 12.74 -10.82 -2.98
N PHE A 126 13.31 -10.99 -4.17
CA PHE A 126 14.71 -10.62 -4.42
C PHE A 126 15.01 -9.14 -4.15
N TRP A 127 14.07 -8.24 -4.50
CA TRP A 127 14.21 -6.79 -4.31
C TRP A 127 14.15 -6.36 -2.84
N GLU A 128 13.59 -7.18 -1.95
CA GLU A 128 13.60 -6.89 -0.51
C GLU A 128 14.98 -7.20 0.12
N SER A 129 15.82 -8.03 -0.53
CA SER A 129 17.11 -8.47 0.03
C SER A 129 18.35 -7.95 -0.71
N TYR A 130 18.17 -6.98 -1.62
CA TYR A 130 19.24 -6.43 -2.43
C TYR A 130 19.92 -5.25 -1.72
N GLY A 131 21.13 -5.47 -1.18
CA GLY A 131 21.88 -4.45 -0.41
C GLY A 131 23.03 -3.78 -1.15
N TYR A 132 23.13 -3.90 -2.48
CA TYR A 132 24.31 -3.39 -3.20
C TYR A 132 24.31 -1.86 -3.32
N VAL A 133 25.31 -1.21 -2.71
CA VAL A 133 25.51 0.26 -2.74
C VAL A 133 26.64 0.70 -3.67
N GLY A 134 27.28 -0.24 -4.37
CA GLY A 134 28.47 -0.03 -5.18
C GLY A 134 29.78 -0.32 -4.44
N LEU A 135 30.75 -0.95 -5.12
CA LEU A 135 32.03 -1.36 -4.52
C LEU A 135 32.86 -0.16 -4.08
N ALA A 136 32.94 0.89 -4.91
CA ALA A 136 33.64 2.12 -4.56
C ALA A 136 32.97 2.81 -3.36
N THR A 137 31.64 2.83 -3.30
CA THR A 137 30.88 3.35 -2.16
C THR A 137 31.20 2.56 -0.88
N ALA A 138 31.17 1.23 -0.95
CA ALA A 138 31.49 0.37 0.18
C ALA A 138 32.94 0.58 0.67
N ALA A 139 33.90 0.66 -0.25
CA ALA A 139 35.30 0.91 0.07
C ALA A 139 35.52 2.27 0.75
N LEU A 140 34.87 3.34 0.25
CA LEU A 140 34.90 4.67 0.87
C LEU A 140 34.26 4.66 2.25
N ALA A 141 33.14 3.95 2.44
CA ALA A 141 32.47 3.82 3.73
C ALA A 141 33.36 3.12 4.77
N VAL A 142 34.02 2.03 4.39
CA VAL A 142 34.99 1.32 5.23
C VAL A 142 36.19 2.22 5.54
N GLY A 143 36.75 2.90 4.54
CA GLY A 143 37.85 3.85 4.73
C GLY A 143 37.49 4.96 5.71
N ALA A 144 36.28 5.51 5.62
CA ALA A 144 35.76 6.50 6.56
C ALA A 144 35.59 5.93 7.97
N ALA A 145 35.04 4.73 8.10
CA ALA A 145 34.84 4.04 9.36
C ALA A 145 36.17 3.74 10.08
N VAL A 146 37.19 3.31 9.35
CA VAL A 146 38.53 3.01 9.90
C VAL A 146 39.26 4.31 10.27
N ALA A 147 39.39 5.24 9.32
CA ALA A 147 40.09 6.51 9.56
C ALA A 147 39.40 7.38 10.62
N GLY A 148 38.07 7.26 10.72
CA GLY A 148 37.23 7.97 11.67
C GLY A 148 36.72 7.10 12.82
N TRP A 149 37.35 5.95 13.16
CA TRP A 149 36.84 5.08 14.23
C TRP A 149 36.76 5.78 15.60
N ARG A 150 37.65 6.76 15.82
CA ARG A 150 37.60 7.65 17.00
C ARG A 150 36.62 8.82 16.84
N GLY A 151 36.18 9.07 15.61
CA GLY A 151 35.19 10.07 15.24
C GLY A 151 33.79 9.67 15.70
N ARG A 152 33.07 10.64 16.25
CA ARG A 152 31.76 10.39 16.88
C ARG A 152 30.66 10.22 15.84
N VAL A 153 30.77 10.92 14.71
CA VAL A 153 29.82 10.83 13.59
C VAL A 153 29.87 9.44 12.97
N GLU A 154 31.07 8.94 12.69
CA GLU A 154 31.29 7.62 12.11
C GLU A 154 30.76 6.52 13.02
N ARG A 155 31.11 6.55 14.31
CA ARG A 155 30.57 5.58 15.30
C ARG A 155 29.05 5.62 15.38
N THR A 156 28.45 6.80 15.27
CA THR A 156 26.99 6.94 15.28
C THR A 156 26.37 6.34 14.02
N LEU A 157 26.95 6.59 12.84
CA LEU A 157 26.48 5.99 11.58
C LEU A 157 26.66 4.47 11.58
N LEU A 158 27.77 3.97 12.11
CA LEU A 158 28.01 2.53 12.31
C LEU A 158 27.00 1.92 13.28
N ALA A 159 26.65 2.62 14.36
CA ALA A 159 25.61 2.17 15.28
C ALA A 159 24.22 2.13 14.63
N VAL A 160 23.89 3.13 13.79
CA VAL A 160 22.65 3.12 12.99
C VAL A 160 22.64 1.93 12.02
N ALA A 161 23.73 1.73 11.27
CA ALA A 161 23.86 0.61 10.33
C ALA A 161 23.74 -0.73 11.06
N ALA A 162 24.45 -0.92 12.17
CA ALA A 162 24.42 -2.14 12.95
C ALA A 162 23.03 -2.41 13.54
N LEU A 163 22.40 -1.41 14.18
CA LEU A 163 21.05 -1.57 14.73
C LEU A 163 20.01 -1.87 13.66
N ALA A 164 20.04 -1.13 12.54
CA ALA A 164 19.16 -1.40 11.42
C ALA A 164 19.38 -2.81 10.84
N TYR A 165 20.63 -3.25 10.74
CA TYR A 165 20.96 -4.59 10.26
C TYR A 165 20.47 -5.69 11.20
N LEU A 166 20.53 -5.49 12.53
CA LEU A 166 19.91 -6.41 13.49
C LEU A 166 18.40 -6.56 13.28
N PHE A 167 17.72 -5.48 12.88
CA PHE A 167 16.31 -5.54 12.50
C PHE A 167 16.10 -6.25 11.17
N VAL A 168 16.96 -6.00 10.17
CA VAL A 168 16.94 -6.68 8.86
C VAL A 168 17.00 -8.20 9.01
N LEU A 169 17.80 -8.71 9.95
CA LEU A 169 17.92 -10.14 10.24
C LEU A 169 16.61 -10.79 10.74
N GLY A 170 15.58 -10.01 11.08
CA GLY A 170 14.23 -10.53 11.30
C GLY A 170 14.16 -11.64 12.36
N ALA A 171 13.59 -12.78 11.98
CA ALA A 171 13.46 -13.94 12.87
C ALA A 171 14.80 -14.64 13.21
N ASN A 172 15.90 -14.30 12.53
CA ASN A 172 17.21 -14.87 12.84
C ASN A 172 17.84 -14.27 14.11
N THR A 173 17.27 -13.20 14.68
CA THR A 173 17.72 -12.58 15.93
C THR A 173 16.52 -12.19 16.80
N PRO A 174 16.69 -11.99 18.12
CA PRO A 174 15.57 -11.57 18.98
C PRO A 174 15.17 -10.11 18.80
N PHE A 175 15.97 -9.25 18.14
CA PHE A 175 15.76 -7.81 18.12
C PHE A 175 14.45 -7.38 17.46
N TYR A 176 14.14 -7.93 16.28
CA TYR A 176 12.89 -7.63 15.59
C TYR A 176 11.68 -8.15 16.38
N ARG A 177 11.81 -9.30 17.03
CA ARG A 177 10.77 -9.87 17.88
C ARG A 177 10.49 -9.01 19.11
N LEU A 178 11.53 -8.60 19.83
CA LEU A 178 11.40 -7.71 20.98
C LEU A 178 10.77 -6.37 20.58
N ALA A 179 11.14 -5.82 19.43
CA ALA A 179 10.51 -4.63 18.87
C ALA A 179 9.01 -4.86 18.59
N TRP A 180 8.66 -5.98 17.96
CA TRP A 180 7.27 -6.34 17.70
C TRP A 180 6.46 -6.59 18.98
N GLU A 181 7.05 -7.18 20.02
CA GLU A 181 6.34 -7.45 21.27
C GLU A 181 6.15 -6.18 22.13
N HIS A 182 7.12 -5.27 22.14
CA HIS A 182 7.16 -4.19 23.15
C HIS A 182 7.07 -2.77 22.60
N LEU A 183 7.46 -2.52 21.34
CA LEU A 183 7.44 -1.15 20.81
C LEU A 183 6.03 -0.74 20.34
N PRO A 184 5.60 0.50 20.65
CA PRO A 184 4.28 0.97 20.29
C PRO A 184 4.09 1.01 18.77
N ALA A 185 2.91 0.58 18.32
CA ALA A 185 2.53 0.49 16.90
C ALA A 185 3.38 -0.44 16.00
N PHE A 186 4.51 -0.97 16.49
CA PHE A 186 5.40 -1.83 15.70
C PHE A 186 4.73 -3.15 15.27
N ARG A 187 3.76 -3.63 16.06
CA ARG A 187 2.90 -4.79 15.73
C ARG A 187 2.13 -4.64 14.42
N GLY A 188 2.03 -3.43 13.86
CA GLY A 188 1.40 -3.20 12.55
C GLY A 188 2.31 -3.46 11.35
N PHE A 189 3.64 -3.56 11.55
CA PHE A 189 4.62 -3.68 10.49
C PHE A 189 4.97 -5.12 10.12
N ARG A 190 5.57 -5.28 8.94
CA ARG A 190 6.06 -6.55 8.38
C ARG A 190 7.35 -6.32 7.61
N PHE A 191 8.00 -7.39 7.19
CA PHE A 191 9.17 -7.37 6.31
C PHE A 191 10.36 -6.69 6.99
N PRO A 192 11.08 -7.44 7.83
CA PRO A 192 12.27 -6.95 8.53
C PRO A 192 13.33 -6.40 7.56
N THR A 193 13.43 -6.98 6.36
CA THR A 193 14.23 -6.49 5.22
C THR A 193 14.09 -5.00 4.95
N ARG A 194 12.94 -4.39 5.21
CA ARG A 194 12.72 -2.96 4.97
C ARG A 194 13.52 -2.05 5.88
N PHE A 195 14.23 -2.56 6.88
CA PHE A 195 15.22 -1.76 7.60
C PHE A 195 16.54 -1.61 6.83
N LEU A 196 16.71 -2.32 5.71
CA LEU A 196 17.93 -2.31 4.90
C LEU A 196 18.22 -0.93 4.33
N PHE A 197 17.20 -0.14 3.97
CA PHE A 197 17.41 1.22 3.48
C PHE A 197 18.15 2.10 4.50
N LEU A 198 18.00 1.87 5.81
CA LEU A 198 18.76 2.61 6.83
C LEU A 198 20.24 2.21 6.85
N VAL A 199 20.51 0.93 6.59
CA VAL A 199 21.88 0.42 6.44
C VAL A 199 22.52 1.11 5.24
N GLU A 200 21.83 1.14 4.10
CA GLU A 200 22.30 1.78 2.87
C GLU A 200 22.53 3.28 3.05
N ILE A 201 21.59 4.02 3.67
CA ILE A 201 21.75 5.44 3.97
C ILE A 201 22.97 5.68 4.86
N ALA A 202 23.19 4.85 5.89
CA ALA A 202 24.34 4.98 6.78
C ALA A 202 25.66 4.73 6.02
N LEU A 203 25.72 3.71 5.17
CA LEU A 203 26.88 3.39 4.34
C LEU A 203 27.17 4.49 3.32
N VAL A 204 26.17 4.99 2.60
CA VAL A 204 26.33 6.08 1.63
C VAL A 204 26.80 7.37 2.32
N THR A 205 26.30 7.65 3.52
CA THR A 205 26.74 8.82 4.31
C THR A 205 28.19 8.66 4.78
N LEU A 206 28.59 7.46 5.24
CA LEU A 206 29.99 7.15 5.56
C LEU A 206 30.88 7.29 4.33
N ALA A 207 30.43 6.81 3.17
CA ALA A 207 31.16 6.94 1.91
C ALA A 207 31.39 8.40 1.52
N ALA A 208 30.38 9.26 1.65
CA ALA A 208 30.50 10.70 1.42
C ALA A 208 31.53 11.37 2.35
N LEU A 209 31.56 10.97 3.63
CA LEU A 209 32.59 11.41 4.58
C LEU A 209 33.98 10.90 4.18
N GLY A 210 34.08 9.67 3.70
CA GLY A 210 35.32 9.08 3.17
C GLY A 210 35.85 9.86 1.97
N LEU A 211 34.97 10.17 1.02
CA LEU A 211 35.30 10.95 -0.17
C LEU A 211 35.75 12.37 0.19
N THR A 212 35.06 13.02 1.14
CA THR A 212 35.44 14.35 1.65
C THR A 212 36.85 14.34 2.28
N ARG A 213 37.19 13.27 3.00
CA ARG A 213 38.54 13.11 3.58
C ARG A 213 39.59 12.87 2.51
N PHE A 214 39.28 12.02 1.53
CA PHE A 214 40.15 11.75 0.40
C PHE A 214 40.48 13.04 -0.37
N GLU A 215 39.46 13.84 -0.68
CA GLU A 215 39.63 15.13 -1.38
C GLU A 215 40.58 16.06 -0.60
N ARG A 216 40.35 16.25 0.71
CA ARG A 216 41.21 17.08 1.56
C ARG A 216 42.64 16.56 1.65
N TRP A 217 42.80 15.25 1.80
CA TRP A 217 44.11 14.61 1.89
C TRP A 217 44.91 14.75 0.60
N TYR A 218 44.26 14.60 -0.55
CA TYR A 218 44.90 14.71 -1.86
C TYR A 218 45.17 16.17 -2.23
N ALA A 219 44.26 17.09 -1.91
CA ALA A 219 44.47 18.53 -2.07
C ALA A 219 45.72 19.02 -1.33
N ALA A 220 45.97 18.49 -0.12
CA ALA A 220 47.15 18.82 0.68
C ALA A 220 48.48 18.29 0.09
N ARG A 221 48.44 17.29 -0.80
CA ARG A 221 49.63 16.68 -1.45
C ARG A 221 49.85 17.13 -2.89
N ALA A 222 48.80 17.64 -3.53
CA ALA A 222 48.79 18.00 -4.93
C ALA A 222 48.26 19.43 -5.10
N SER A 223 47.05 19.59 -5.66
CA SER A 223 46.34 20.87 -5.75
C SER A 223 44.84 20.65 -5.57
N ALA A 224 44.11 21.72 -5.22
CA ALA A 224 42.66 21.67 -5.11
C ALA A 224 41.99 21.22 -6.41
N SER A 225 42.48 21.68 -7.58
CA SER A 225 41.97 21.27 -8.89
C SER A 225 42.16 19.78 -9.18
N ARG A 226 43.33 19.22 -8.86
CA ARG A 226 43.58 17.78 -9.03
C ARG A 226 42.74 16.95 -8.05
N ALA A 227 42.52 17.43 -6.83
CA ALA A 227 41.64 16.77 -5.86
C ALA A 227 40.18 16.75 -6.28
N LEU A 228 39.68 17.86 -6.82
CA LEU A 228 38.35 17.92 -7.39
C LEU A 228 38.22 16.96 -8.59
N ALA A 229 39.21 16.93 -9.49
CA ALA A 229 39.22 16.00 -10.62
C ALA A 229 39.25 14.53 -10.17
N ALA A 230 40.07 14.19 -9.17
CA ALA A 230 40.11 12.84 -8.60
C ALA A 230 38.78 12.47 -7.91
N THR A 231 38.18 13.42 -7.19
CA THR A 231 36.86 13.24 -6.55
C THR A 231 35.77 13.00 -7.60
N ALA A 232 35.77 13.78 -8.68
CA ALA A 232 34.86 13.60 -9.81
C ALA A 232 35.07 12.23 -10.49
N ALA A 233 36.31 11.78 -10.64
CA ALA A 233 36.61 10.45 -11.18
C ALA A 233 36.09 9.32 -10.28
N VAL A 234 36.21 9.45 -8.96
CA VAL A 234 35.63 8.49 -8.00
C VAL A 234 34.11 8.48 -8.07
N VAL A 235 33.46 9.65 -8.16
CA VAL A 235 32.00 9.74 -8.36
C VAL A 235 31.60 9.09 -9.68
N ALA A 236 32.34 9.34 -10.77
CA ALA A 236 32.09 8.71 -12.05
C ALA A 236 32.24 7.17 -11.97
N LEU A 237 33.23 6.66 -11.24
CA LEU A 237 33.39 5.22 -11.01
C LEU A 237 32.19 4.63 -10.25
N VAL A 238 31.68 5.30 -9.22
CA VAL A 238 30.47 4.88 -8.50
C VAL A 238 29.27 4.84 -9.43
N VAL A 239 29.09 5.87 -10.27
CA VAL A 239 28.00 5.93 -11.25
C VAL A 239 28.13 4.79 -12.27
N LEU A 240 29.33 4.55 -12.82
CA LEU A 240 29.57 3.48 -13.79
C LEU A 240 29.30 2.10 -13.18
N ASP A 241 29.75 1.86 -11.95
CA ASP A 241 29.50 0.62 -11.22
C ASP A 241 27.99 0.38 -11.01
N LEU A 242 27.26 1.37 -10.46
CA LEU A 242 25.82 1.24 -10.29
C LEU A 242 25.09 1.07 -11.63
N CYS A 243 25.49 1.79 -12.69
CA CYS A 243 24.91 1.63 -14.02
C CYS A 243 25.24 0.27 -14.67
N ALA A 244 26.32 -0.39 -14.29
CA ALA A 244 26.65 -1.72 -14.79
C ALA A 244 25.73 -2.82 -14.21
N TRP A 245 25.26 -2.63 -12.96
CA TRP A 245 24.50 -3.66 -12.24
C TRP A 245 22.99 -3.36 -12.08
N GLN A 246 22.63 -2.11 -11.78
CA GLN A 246 21.25 -1.72 -11.42
C GLN A 246 20.22 -1.90 -12.55
N PRO A 247 20.53 -1.64 -13.84
CA PRO A 247 19.57 -1.87 -14.92
C PRO A 247 19.13 -3.33 -15.04
N ARG A 248 19.93 -4.28 -14.54
CA ARG A 248 19.56 -5.69 -14.48
C ARG A 248 18.52 -5.96 -13.40
N GLN A 249 18.43 -5.15 -12.35
CA GLN A 249 17.44 -5.32 -11.28
C GLN A 249 16.04 -4.84 -11.67
N ASN A 250 15.95 -3.77 -12.46
CA ASN A 250 14.67 -3.21 -12.91
C ASN A 250 14.78 -2.83 -14.40
N PRO A 251 14.07 -3.52 -15.31
CA PRO A 251 14.09 -3.18 -16.72
C PRO A 251 13.39 -1.84 -16.97
N PHE A 252 13.84 -1.11 -17.99
CA PHE A 252 13.24 0.15 -18.43
C PHE A 252 12.49 -0.04 -19.75
N VAL A 253 11.36 0.63 -19.88
CA VAL A 253 10.53 0.63 -21.10
C VAL A 253 10.05 2.04 -21.42
N SER A 254 9.66 2.28 -22.67
CA SER A 254 8.97 3.52 -23.04
C SER A 254 7.65 3.63 -22.28
N GLY A 255 7.45 4.76 -21.59
CA GLY A 255 6.21 5.04 -20.88
C GLY A 255 5.00 5.10 -21.80
N SER A 256 5.13 5.63 -23.02
CA SER A 256 4.02 5.67 -23.99
C SER A 256 3.63 4.27 -24.46
N ALA A 257 4.62 3.41 -24.73
CA ALA A 257 4.38 2.02 -25.08
C ALA A 257 3.69 1.28 -23.91
N TRP A 258 4.19 1.47 -22.68
CA TRP A 258 3.63 0.83 -21.49
C TRP A 258 2.22 1.32 -21.12
N LEU A 259 1.85 2.55 -21.48
CA LEU A 259 0.53 3.11 -21.19
C LEU A 259 -0.49 2.91 -22.33
N GLU A 260 -0.05 2.48 -23.52
CA GLU A 260 -0.95 2.16 -24.63
C GLU A 260 -2.01 1.14 -24.19
N ALA A 261 -3.28 1.41 -24.49
CA ALA A 261 -4.38 0.53 -24.10
C ALA A 261 -4.20 -0.88 -24.73
N PRO A 262 -4.13 -1.96 -23.91
CA PRO A 262 -4.10 -3.33 -24.42
C PRO A 262 -5.42 -3.66 -25.14
N GLU A 263 -5.43 -4.74 -25.90
CA GLU A 263 -6.59 -5.13 -26.70
C GLU A 263 -7.80 -5.47 -25.84
N SER A 264 -7.60 -6.11 -24.70
CA SER A 264 -8.61 -6.32 -23.65
C SER A 264 -9.28 -5.01 -23.21
N ALA A 265 -8.50 -3.95 -22.97
CA ALA A 265 -9.03 -2.63 -22.62
C ALA A 265 -9.81 -2.00 -23.78
N ARG A 266 -9.32 -2.14 -25.03
CA ARG A 266 -10.04 -1.67 -26.22
C ARG A 266 -11.36 -2.42 -26.42
N THR A 267 -11.39 -3.73 -26.15
CA THR A 267 -12.61 -4.54 -26.18
C THR A 267 -13.60 -4.10 -25.13
N LEU A 268 -13.18 -3.96 -23.86
CA LEU A 268 -14.07 -3.52 -22.78
C LEU A 268 -14.71 -2.14 -23.05
N ARG A 269 -13.98 -1.21 -23.67
CA ARG A 269 -14.52 0.12 -24.03
C ARG A 269 -15.66 0.08 -25.04
N ARG A 270 -15.79 -1.00 -25.82
CA ARG A 270 -16.87 -1.18 -26.80
C ARG A 270 -18.14 -1.76 -26.17
N GLU A 271 -18.08 -2.24 -24.93
CA GLU A 271 -19.21 -2.88 -24.25
C GLU A 271 -20.18 -1.83 -23.68
N ALA A 272 -21.45 -1.93 -24.08
CA ALA A 272 -22.48 -0.93 -23.74
C ALA A 272 -22.87 -0.91 -22.24
N GLN A 273 -22.66 -2.00 -21.51
CA GLN A 273 -23.07 -2.15 -20.10
C GLN A 273 -21.87 -2.45 -19.19
N LEU A 274 -20.76 -1.74 -19.39
CA LEU A 274 -19.57 -1.91 -18.56
C LEU A 274 -19.79 -1.35 -17.14
N GLY A 275 -19.90 -2.25 -16.17
CA GLY A 275 -19.80 -1.98 -14.74
C GLY A 275 -18.38 -2.22 -14.23
N ARG A 276 -18.23 -3.03 -13.17
CA ARG A 276 -16.90 -3.44 -12.69
C ARG A 276 -16.34 -4.61 -13.49
N ILE A 277 -15.01 -4.69 -13.51
CA ILE A 277 -14.25 -5.84 -14.01
C ILE A 277 -13.62 -6.65 -12.87
N VAL A 278 -13.29 -7.90 -13.16
CA VAL A 278 -12.39 -8.76 -12.36
C VAL A 278 -11.53 -9.58 -13.30
N SER A 279 -10.26 -9.75 -12.97
CA SER A 279 -9.32 -10.58 -13.74
C SER A 279 -8.92 -11.82 -12.95
N LEU A 280 -9.29 -12.99 -13.46
CA LEU A 280 -9.00 -14.30 -12.85
C LEU A 280 -7.65 -14.80 -13.33
N GLY A 281 -6.81 -15.32 -12.43
CA GLY A 281 -5.45 -15.75 -12.79
C GLY A 281 -4.45 -14.59 -12.98
N ALA A 282 -4.88 -13.35 -12.76
CA ALA A 282 -4.03 -12.17 -12.91
C ALA A 282 -2.87 -12.15 -11.91
N SER A 283 -3.05 -12.68 -10.69
CA SER A 283 -1.98 -12.70 -9.68
C SER A 283 -0.82 -13.62 -10.08
N GLU A 284 -1.12 -14.65 -10.86
CA GLU A 284 -0.17 -15.64 -11.38
C GLU A 284 0.48 -15.17 -12.68
N ALA A 285 -0.17 -14.25 -13.41
CA ALA A 285 0.26 -13.77 -14.72
C ALA A 285 1.66 -13.13 -14.67
N HIS A 286 2.02 -12.47 -13.57
CA HIS A 286 3.37 -11.92 -13.40
C HIS A 286 4.44 -13.01 -13.31
N LEU A 287 4.19 -14.05 -12.52
CA LEU A 287 5.12 -15.17 -12.37
C LEU A 287 5.23 -15.95 -13.68
N GLU A 288 4.12 -16.10 -14.40
CA GLU A 288 4.11 -16.72 -15.71
C GLU A 288 4.92 -15.89 -16.73
N ALA A 289 4.74 -14.57 -16.76
CA ALA A 289 5.53 -13.67 -17.60
C ALA A 289 7.03 -13.79 -17.28
N TYR A 290 7.38 -13.78 -16.00
CA TYR A 290 8.76 -13.98 -15.52
C TYR A 290 9.36 -15.31 -15.97
N ASN A 291 8.60 -16.42 -15.88
CA ASN A 291 9.08 -17.75 -16.27
C ASN A 291 9.21 -17.91 -17.79
N ARG A 292 8.29 -17.30 -18.57
CA ARG A 292 8.36 -17.30 -20.05
C ARG A 292 9.49 -16.40 -20.57
N GLY A 293 9.80 -15.32 -19.84
CA GLY A 293 10.83 -14.33 -20.15
C GLY A 293 12.25 -14.68 -19.71
N PRO A 294 12.51 -15.93 -19.27
CA PRO A 294 13.38 -16.28 -18.13
C PRO A 294 13.96 -15.07 -17.39
N GLY A 295 13.23 -14.59 -16.38
CA GLY A 295 13.46 -13.29 -15.80
C GLY A 295 12.79 -12.20 -16.62
N TRP A 296 13.52 -11.11 -16.88
CA TRP A 296 13.12 -10.05 -17.80
C TRP A 296 14.15 -9.83 -18.90
N ARG A 297 14.80 -10.92 -19.36
CA ARG A 297 15.61 -10.92 -20.59
C ARG A 297 14.77 -10.57 -21.82
N SER A 298 13.51 -11.02 -21.84
CA SER A 298 12.48 -10.52 -22.74
C SER A 298 11.37 -9.84 -21.95
N LEU A 299 10.95 -8.67 -22.43
CA LEU A 299 9.85 -7.92 -21.86
C LEU A 299 8.51 -8.20 -22.55
N ASP A 300 8.51 -8.94 -23.67
CA ASP A 300 7.30 -9.25 -24.42
C ASP A 300 6.24 -9.97 -23.58
N PRO A 301 6.59 -10.95 -22.71
CA PRO A 301 5.61 -11.58 -21.81
C PRO A 301 4.96 -10.59 -20.84
N PHE A 302 5.67 -9.54 -20.41
CA PHE A 302 5.14 -8.50 -19.52
C PHE A 302 4.23 -7.52 -20.27
N PHE A 303 4.52 -7.21 -21.54
CA PHE A 303 3.59 -6.48 -22.39
C PHE A 303 2.31 -7.28 -22.66
N ALA A 304 2.42 -8.59 -22.88
CA ALA A 304 1.29 -9.49 -23.00
C ALA A 304 0.51 -9.62 -21.68
N GLN A 305 1.18 -9.60 -20.52
CA GLN A 305 0.56 -9.63 -19.20
C GLN A 305 -0.43 -8.47 -18.99
N ARG A 306 -0.20 -7.30 -19.59
CA ARG A 306 -1.13 -6.15 -19.50
C ARG A 306 -2.53 -6.48 -20.01
N GLU A 307 -2.67 -7.49 -20.86
CA GLU A 307 -3.97 -7.99 -21.34
C GLU A 307 -4.84 -8.55 -20.21
N SER A 308 -4.24 -8.91 -19.08
CA SER A 308 -4.98 -9.31 -17.88
C SER A 308 -5.66 -8.15 -17.16
N ILE A 309 -5.21 -6.90 -17.36
CA ILE A 309 -5.65 -5.74 -16.58
C ILE A 309 -5.65 -6.06 -15.08
N GLU A 310 -4.46 -6.36 -14.54
CA GLU A 310 -4.30 -6.74 -13.14
C GLU A 310 -4.90 -5.71 -12.16
N PRO A 311 -5.30 -6.12 -10.96
CA PRO A 311 -5.78 -5.20 -9.94
C PRO A 311 -4.82 -4.01 -9.71
N ASN A 312 -5.40 -2.82 -9.65
CA ASN A 312 -4.81 -1.48 -9.66
C ASN A 312 -4.35 -0.95 -11.03
N THR A 313 -4.03 -1.81 -12.00
CA THR A 313 -3.64 -1.36 -13.34
C THR A 313 -4.83 -0.87 -14.17
N GLN A 314 -6.05 -1.32 -13.83
CA GLN A 314 -7.29 -0.86 -14.48
C GLN A 314 -7.47 0.67 -14.41
N ALA A 315 -6.90 1.32 -13.40
CA ALA A 315 -6.94 2.75 -13.22
C ALA A 315 -6.20 3.50 -14.35
N LEU A 316 -5.21 2.89 -14.99
CA LEU A 316 -4.48 3.47 -16.12
C LEU A 316 -5.41 3.68 -17.34
N TRP A 317 -6.46 2.86 -17.47
CA TRP A 317 -7.38 2.90 -18.61
C TRP A 317 -8.81 3.30 -18.26
N GLY A 318 -9.06 3.66 -16.98
CA GLY A 318 -10.31 4.25 -16.50
C GLY A 318 -11.42 3.25 -16.17
N PHE A 319 -11.09 2.01 -15.80
CA PHE A 319 -12.09 1.02 -15.41
C PHE A 319 -12.24 0.90 -13.89
N ASP A 320 -13.44 0.58 -13.42
CA ASP A 320 -13.65 0.16 -12.04
C ASP A 320 -13.40 -1.34 -11.90
N ALA A 321 -12.68 -1.77 -10.86
CA ALA A 321 -12.54 -3.18 -10.50
C ALA A 321 -13.25 -3.48 -9.19
N ALA A 322 -13.70 -4.72 -9.00
CA ALA A 322 -14.27 -5.15 -7.72
C ALA A 322 -13.22 -5.55 -6.68
N ASN A 323 -12.01 -5.91 -7.14
CA ASN A 323 -10.85 -6.26 -6.32
C ASN A 323 -9.71 -5.24 -6.50
N GLY A 324 -8.71 -5.29 -5.62
CA GLY A 324 -7.60 -4.33 -5.61
C GLY A 324 -6.49 -4.72 -4.64
N TYR A 325 -5.27 -4.29 -4.93
CA TYR A 325 -4.12 -4.33 -4.03
C TYR A 325 -4.15 -3.06 -3.15
N HIS A 326 -4.76 -3.16 -1.97
CA HIS A 326 -4.85 -2.06 -1.01
C HIS A 326 -3.94 -2.31 0.20
N PRO A 327 -3.22 -1.30 0.72
CA PRO A 327 -2.38 -1.46 1.90
C PRO A 327 -3.20 -1.70 3.18
N LEU A 328 -4.36 -1.04 3.29
CA LEU A 328 -5.29 -1.13 4.41
C LEU A 328 -6.71 -1.41 3.87
N PRO A 329 -6.99 -2.62 3.36
CA PRO A 329 -8.33 -2.95 2.86
C PRO A 329 -9.33 -2.96 4.02
N LEU A 330 -10.55 -2.46 3.76
CA LEU A 330 -11.66 -2.58 4.71
C LEU A 330 -12.01 -4.07 4.92
N ARG A 331 -12.53 -4.42 6.09
CA ARG A 331 -12.86 -5.82 6.45
C ARG A 331 -13.77 -6.53 5.45
N GLY A 332 -14.74 -5.84 4.84
CA GLY A 332 -15.64 -6.43 3.84
C GLY A 332 -14.90 -6.86 2.56
N PRO A 333 -14.28 -5.92 1.82
CA PRO A 333 -13.45 -6.25 0.67
C PRO A 333 -12.36 -7.27 0.98
N LEU A 334 -11.73 -7.18 2.16
CA LEU A 334 -10.74 -8.16 2.63
C LEU A 334 -11.34 -9.56 2.79
N PHE A 335 -12.52 -9.69 3.38
CA PHE A 335 -13.21 -10.97 3.53
C PHE A 335 -13.55 -11.61 2.16
N VAL A 336 -13.99 -10.80 1.19
CA VAL A 336 -14.36 -11.29 -0.15
C VAL A 336 -13.15 -11.56 -1.03
N TRP A 337 -12.22 -10.63 -1.14
CA TRP A 337 -11.13 -10.67 -2.11
C TRP A 337 -9.79 -11.08 -1.53
N GLY A 338 -9.61 -10.94 -0.21
CA GLY A 338 -8.36 -11.26 0.46
C GLY A 338 -7.38 -10.08 0.51
N GLN A 339 -6.14 -10.37 0.93
CA GLN A 339 -5.05 -9.38 1.00
C GLN A 339 -3.79 -9.89 0.32
N TYR A 340 -3.49 -9.43 -0.90
CA TYR A 340 -2.25 -9.78 -1.62
C TYR A 340 -2.20 -11.25 -2.10
N GLY A 341 -2.41 -11.45 -3.39
CA GLY A 341 -2.14 -12.71 -4.09
C GLY A 341 -2.88 -13.94 -3.52
N VAL A 342 -2.48 -15.12 -4.00
CA VAL A 342 -3.12 -16.42 -3.71
C VAL A 342 -3.02 -16.80 -2.22
N LEU A 343 -1.93 -16.39 -1.56
CA LEU A 343 -1.57 -16.76 -0.17
C LEU A 343 -2.53 -16.23 0.90
N PHE A 344 -3.31 -15.21 0.58
CA PHE A 344 -4.27 -14.59 1.51
C PHE A 344 -5.60 -14.37 0.81
N SER A 345 -6.01 -15.34 -0.03
CA SER A 345 -7.23 -15.27 -0.81
C SER A 345 -8.49 -15.22 0.06
N GLY A 346 -9.38 -14.29 -0.26
CA GLY A 346 -10.70 -14.19 0.35
C GLY A 346 -11.66 -15.26 -0.17
N VAL A 347 -12.94 -15.11 0.16
CA VAL A 347 -14.03 -15.99 -0.32
C VAL A 347 -14.00 -16.16 -1.84
N GLY A 348 -13.85 -15.09 -2.61
CA GLY A 348 -13.84 -15.10 -4.07
C GLY A 348 -12.74 -15.98 -4.66
N GLY A 349 -11.54 -15.97 -4.08
CA GLY A 349 -10.44 -16.83 -4.51
C GLY A 349 -10.66 -18.32 -4.23
N ARG A 350 -11.52 -18.68 -3.27
CA ARG A 350 -11.89 -20.08 -2.97
C ARG A 350 -13.06 -20.59 -3.81
N LEU A 351 -13.77 -19.69 -4.50
CA LEU A 351 -14.94 -20.01 -5.32
C LEU A 351 -14.61 -20.27 -6.79
N HIS A 352 -13.34 -20.20 -7.17
CA HIS A 352 -12.89 -20.61 -8.49
C HIS A 352 -11.51 -21.26 -8.39
N HIS A 353 -11.13 -21.99 -9.45
CA HIS A 353 -9.77 -22.47 -9.64
C HIS A 353 -9.40 -22.28 -11.11
N VAL A 354 -8.19 -21.79 -11.36
CA VAL A 354 -7.63 -21.64 -12.71
C VAL A 354 -6.69 -22.82 -12.94
N ASP A 355 -7.08 -23.75 -13.80
CA ASP A 355 -6.22 -24.82 -14.30
C ASP A 355 -5.60 -24.41 -15.65
N PRO A 356 -4.60 -25.13 -16.19
CA PRO A 356 -3.95 -24.76 -17.45
C PRO A 356 -4.86 -24.71 -18.68
N THR A 357 -6.09 -25.25 -18.59
CA THR A 357 -7.02 -25.37 -19.72
C THR A 357 -8.32 -24.62 -19.55
N ARG A 358 -8.74 -24.32 -18.31
CA ARG A 358 -10.02 -23.68 -18.00
C ARG A 358 -10.06 -23.08 -16.60
N VAL A 359 -11.00 -22.17 -16.40
CA VAL A 359 -11.44 -21.71 -15.08
C VAL A 359 -12.66 -22.53 -14.67
N VAL A 360 -12.57 -23.20 -13.53
CA VAL A 360 -13.68 -23.92 -12.90
C VAL A 360 -14.29 -23.04 -11.81
N ALA A 361 -15.50 -22.54 -12.06
CA ALA A 361 -16.27 -21.75 -11.10
C ALA A 361 -17.14 -22.64 -10.21
N ARG A 362 -17.20 -22.36 -8.91
CA ARG A 362 -18.18 -22.96 -8.00
C ARG A 362 -19.55 -22.31 -8.17
N PRO A 363 -20.67 -22.98 -7.81
CA PRO A 363 -22.03 -22.50 -8.11
C PRO A 363 -22.33 -21.05 -7.69
N PHE A 364 -21.84 -20.61 -6.53
CA PHE A 364 -22.08 -19.24 -6.02
C PHE A 364 -21.20 -18.15 -6.65
N PHE A 365 -20.17 -18.51 -7.42
CA PHE A 365 -19.16 -17.54 -7.87
C PHE A 365 -19.74 -16.42 -8.74
N ALA A 366 -20.53 -16.75 -9.77
CA ALA A 366 -21.16 -15.77 -10.64
C ALA A 366 -22.08 -14.81 -9.86
N SER A 367 -22.85 -15.35 -8.90
CA SER A 367 -23.73 -14.55 -8.03
C SER A 367 -22.93 -13.62 -7.12
N LEU A 368 -21.81 -14.08 -6.56
CA LEU A 368 -20.89 -13.22 -5.81
C LEU A 368 -20.40 -12.07 -6.68
N LEU A 369 -19.94 -12.35 -7.91
CA LEU A 369 -19.49 -11.32 -8.85
C LEU A 369 -20.59 -10.30 -9.15
N ALA A 370 -21.80 -10.77 -9.44
CA ALA A 370 -22.96 -9.92 -9.68
C ALA A 370 -23.22 -8.99 -8.49
N MET A 371 -23.20 -9.51 -7.25
CA MET A 371 -23.41 -8.75 -6.02
C MET A 371 -22.30 -7.71 -5.75
N GLN A 372 -21.13 -7.86 -6.37
CA GLN A 372 -20.04 -6.88 -6.31
C GLN A 372 -20.11 -5.85 -7.46
N GLY A 373 -21.16 -5.88 -8.28
CA GLY A 373 -21.35 -4.99 -9.43
C GLY A 373 -20.44 -5.33 -10.62
N VAL A 374 -19.92 -6.55 -10.66
CA VAL A 374 -19.11 -7.05 -11.78
C VAL A 374 -20.03 -7.37 -12.95
N THR A 375 -19.60 -6.92 -14.13
CA THR A 375 -20.30 -7.17 -15.40
C THR A 375 -19.41 -7.92 -16.38
N HIS A 376 -18.09 -7.74 -16.27
CA HIS A 376 -17.12 -8.35 -17.17
C HIS A 376 -16.00 -9.03 -16.40
N VAL A 377 -15.51 -10.12 -16.95
CA VAL A 377 -14.44 -10.93 -16.36
C VAL A 377 -13.37 -11.19 -17.41
N LEU A 378 -12.11 -11.06 -17.02
CA LEU A 378 -10.97 -11.44 -17.83
C LEU A 378 -10.38 -12.75 -17.29
N ALA A 379 -9.98 -13.66 -18.18
CA ALA A 379 -9.34 -14.91 -17.81
C ALA A 379 -8.32 -15.35 -18.86
N PRO A 380 -7.23 -16.04 -18.48
CA PRO A 380 -6.21 -16.53 -19.42
C PRO A 380 -6.67 -17.78 -20.19
N VAL A 381 -7.71 -18.46 -19.69
CA VAL A 381 -8.25 -19.72 -20.21
C VAL A 381 -9.78 -19.72 -20.15
N PRO A 382 -10.49 -20.57 -20.92
CA PRO A 382 -11.94 -20.56 -20.95
C PRO A 382 -12.62 -20.77 -19.60
N ILE A 383 -13.68 -20.00 -19.30
CA ILE A 383 -14.51 -20.22 -18.11
C ILE A 383 -15.57 -21.28 -18.42
N ALA A 384 -15.56 -22.39 -17.68
CA ALA A 384 -16.48 -23.52 -17.87
C ALA A 384 -17.81 -23.30 -17.12
N ASP A 385 -18.50 -22.20 -17.40
CA ASP A 385 -19.79 -21.87 -16.80
C ASP A 385 -20.62 -21.02 -17.77
N PRO A 386 -21.86 -21.43 -18.13
CA PRO A 386 -22.68 -20.76 -19.14
C PRO A 386 -23.13 -19.35 -18.73
N ARG A 387 -22.96 -18.96 -17.46
CA ARG A 387 -23.24 -17.59 -16.99
C ARG A 387 -22.20 -16.58 -17.45
N PHE A 388 -21.12 -17.03 -18.08
CA PHE A 388 -20.06 -16.21 -18.64
C PHE A 388 -20.09 -16.33 -20.17
N GLU A 389 -20.67 -15.32 -20.83
CA GLU A 389 -20.74 -15.22 -22.29
C GLU A 389 -19.43 -14.64 -22.84
N ARG A 390 -18.78 -15.31 -23.78
CA ARG A 390 -17.52 -14.84 -24.36
C ARG A 390 -17.76 -13.65 -25.28
N VAL A 391 -17.04 -12.56 -25.05
CA VAL A 391 -16.99 -11.39 -25.94
C VAL A 391 -15.92 -11.62 -27.00
N PRO A 392 -16.23 -11.47 -28.31
CA PRO A 392 -15.23 -11.53 -29.37
C PRO A 392 -14.13 -10.49 -29.15
N SER A 393 -12.88 -10.95 -29.10
CA SER A 393 -11.72 -10.09 -28.83
C SER A 393 -10.49 -10.66 -29.53
N ARG A 394 -9.57 -9.78 -29.93
CA ARG A 394 -8.22 -10.16 -30.40
C ARG A 394 -7.22 -10.34 -29.26
N SER A 395 -7.63 -10.04 -28.03
CA SER A 395 -6.78 -10.19 -26.84
C SER A 395 -6.46 -11.68 -26.62
N PRO A 396 -5.21 -12.01 -26.24
CA PRO A 396 -4.87 -13.36 -25.76
C PRO A 396 -5.57 -13.70 -24.44
N TRP A 397 -6.02 -12.68 -23.69
CA TRP A 397 -6.90 -12.87 -22.54
C TRP A 397 -8.36 -12.87 -22.99
N LEU A 398 -9.10 -13.86 -22.51
CA LEU A 398 -10.50 -14.01 -22.82
C LEU A 398 -11.33 -13.00 -22.03
N VAL A 399 -12.19 -12.28 -22.72
CA VAL A 399 -13.13 -11.33 -22.12
C VAL A 399 -14.51 -11.98 -22.08
N TYR A 400 -15.13 -11.96 -20.92
CA TYR A 400 -16.45 -12.50 -20.67
C TYR A 400 -17.41 -11.43 -20.18
N ARG A 401 -18.65 -11.48 -20.62
CA ARG A 401 -19.80 -10.77 -20.07
C ARG A 401 -20.56 -11.70 -19.14
N LEU A 402 -20.92 -11.21 -17.96
CA LEU A 402 -21.81 -11.93 -17.06
C LEU A 402 -23.25 -11.84 -17.61
N THR A 403 -23.95 -12.96 -17.75
CA THR A 403 -25.29 -12.98 -18.38
C THR A 403 -26.39 -12.47 -17.47
N ASP A 404 -26.18 -12.51 -16.15
CA ASP A 404 -27.17 -12.06 -15.15
C ASP A 404 -26.56 -11.08 -14.13
N PRO A 405 -26.08 -9.88 -14.55
CA PRO A 405 -25.50 -8.92 -13.64
C PRO A 405 -26.58 -8.20 -12.81
N LEU A 406 -26.22 -7.79 -11.59
CA LEU A 406 -27.08 -6.92 -10.76
C LEU A 406 -26.89 -5.43 -11.06
N GLY A 407 -25.78 -5.05 -11.69
CA GLY A 407 -25.37 -3.66 -11.84
C GLY A 407 -24.76 -3.07 -10.57
N ARG A 408 -24.53 -1.75 -10.55
CA ARG A 408 -23.93 -1.07 -9.38
C ARG A 408 -24.94 -0.75 -8.28
N ALA A 409 -26.22 -0.65 -8.61
CA ALA A 409 -27.29 -0.46 -7.66
C ALA A 409 -28.52 -1.24 -8.12
N TRP A 410 -29.23 -1.85 -7.17
CA TRP A 410 -30.47 -2.58 -7.44
C TRP A 410 -31.42 -2.49 -6.24
N TYR A 411 -32.67 -2.86 -6.47
CA TYR A 411 -33.72 -2.82 -5.45
C TYR A 411 -34.08 -4.23 -4.99
N ALA A 412 -34.36 -4.38 -3.69
CA ALA A 412 -34.86 -5.61 -3.09
C ALA A 412 -36.03 -5.29 -2.15
N ASP A 413 -37.15 -5.99 -2.32
CA ASP A 413 -38.36 -5.76 -1.51
C ASP A 413 -38.24 -6.37 -0.11
N GLY A 414 -37.48 -7.46 0.01
CA GLY A 414 -37.26 -8.21 1.23
C GLY A 414 -35.95 -7.86 1.92
N ALA A 415 -35.88 -8.10 3.22
CA ALA A 415 -34.64 -8.05 3.98
C ALA A 415 -34.53 -9.21 4.96
N GLU A 416 -33.32 -9.64 5.22
CA GLU A 416 -33.00 -10.62 6.25
C GLU A 416 -31.88 -10.07 7.12
N ALA A 417 -32.11 -10.02 8.44
CA ALA A 417 -31.10 -9.60 9.39
C ALA A 417 -30.05 -10.71 9.56
N ILE A 418 -28.78 -10.31 9.51
CA ILE A 418 -27.61 -11.19 9.69
C ILE A 418 -26.73 -10.62 10.80
N ALA A 419 -26.19 -11.50 11.66
CA ALA A 419 -25.32 -11.07 12.76
C ALA A 419 -23.94 -10.64 12.24
N ASP A 420 -23.38 -11.43 11.31
CA ASP A 420 -22.07 -11.15 10.71
C ASP A 420 -21.96 -11.55 9.22
N ARG A 421 -20.77 -11.31 8.65
CA ARG A 421 -20.48 -11.60 7.24
C ARG A 421 -20.37 -13.08 6.91
N ARG A 422 -20.09 -13.94 7.89
CA ARG A 422 -20.03 -15.40 7.69
C ARG A 422 -21.45 -15.95 7.57
N ASP A 423 -22.37 -15.47 8.39
CA ASP A 423 -23.79 -15.79 8.28
C ASP A 423 -24.35 -15.30 6.95
N ALA A 424 -23.98 -14.08 6.54
CA ALA A 424 -24.32 -13.53 5.23
C ALA A 424 -23.87 -14.43 4.08
N LEU A 425 -22.62 -14.91 4.13
CA LEU A 425 -22.07 -15.80 3.12
C LEU A 425 -22.79 -17.14 3.10
N ALA A 426 -22.96 -17.76 4.27
CA ALA A 426 -23.65 -19.04 4.40
C ALA A 426 -25.07 -18.94 3.87
N ARG A 427 -25.79 -17.85 4.17
CA ARG A 427 -27.13 -17.59 3.68
C ARG A 427 -27.18 -17.37 2.17
N ALA A 428 -26.25 -16.59 1.63
CA ALA A 428 -26.18 -16.29 0.19
C ALA A 428 -25.85 -17.53 -0.67
N GLN A 429 -25.22 -18.54 -0.07
CA GLN A 429 -24.90 -19.81 -0.72
C GLN A 429 -26.06 -20.82 -0.71
N ARG A 430 -27.12 -20.58 0.07
CA ARG A 430 -28.27 -21.51 0.14
C ARG A 430 -29.08 -21.45 -1.16
N PRO A 431 -29.57 -22.60 -1.66
CA PRO A 431 -30.54 -22.62 -2.75
C PRO A 431 -31.75 -21.72 -2.43
N GLY A 432 -32.29 -21.07 -3.45
CA GLY A 432 -33.46 -20.18 -3.31
C GLY A 432 -33.16 -18.77 -2.80
N TYR A 433 -31.92 -18.45 -2.42
CA TYR A 433 -31.53 -17.06 -2.18
C TYR A 433 -31.42 -16.29 -3.50
N ASP A 434 -32.14 -15.17 -3.60
CA ASP A 434 -32.02 -14.23 -4.72
C ASP A 434 -31.70 -12.82 -4.17
N PRO A 435 -30.50 -12.26 -4.46
CA PRO A 435 -30.14 -10.92 -3.99
C PRO A 435 -31.01 -9.80 -4.59
N ARG A 436 -31.77 -10.05 -5.66
CA ARG A 436 -32.76 -9.10 -6.20
C ARG A 436 -34.04 -9.04 -5.39
N ARG A 437 -34.30 -10.06 -4.57
CA ARG A 437 -35.52 -10.16 -3.77
C ARG A 437 -35.24 -9.81 -2.32
N THR A 438 -34.16 -10.35 -1.76
CA THR A 438 -33.86 -10.21 -0.34
C THR A 438 -32.46 -9.64 -0.13
N VAL A 439 -32.36 -8.48 0.51
CA VAL A 439 -31.09 -7.94 0.99
C VAL A 439 -30.69 -8.61 2.31
N LEU A 440 -29.43 -8.99 2.46
CA LEU A 440 -28.91 -9.43 3.76
C LEU A 440 -28.36 -8.19 4.47
N VAL A 441 -28.97 -7.79 5.58
CA VAL A 441 -28.62 -6.56 6.29
C VAL A 441 -27.94 -6.90 7.59
N ARG A 442 -26.74 -6.35 7.79
CA ARG A 442 -26.07 -6.47 9.08
C ARG A 442 -26.75 -5.54 10.08
N ASP A 443 -27.45 -6.15 11.03
CA ASP A 443 -28.25 -5.44 12.01
C ASP A 443 -27.98 -5.95 13.42
N PRO A 444 -26.98 -5.37 14.13
CA PRO A 444 -26.68 -5.76 15.50
C PRO A 444 -27.76 -5.29 16.50
N THR A 445 -28.73 -4.47 16.08
CA THR A 445 -29.77 -3.89 16.94
C THR A 445 -31.10 -4.63 16.86
N GLY A 446 -31.30 -5.47 15.85
CA GLY A 446 -32.57 -6.19 15.61
C GLY A 446 -33.72 -5.28 15.16
N ALA A 447 -33.41 -4.11 14.60
CA ALA A 447 -34.40 -3.15 14.09
C ALA A 447 -35.00 -3.55 12.72
N VAL A 448 -34.33 -4.42 11.96
CA VAL A 448 -34.78 -4.89 10.65
C VAL A 448 -35.73 -6.07 10.84
N THR A 449 -37.00 -5.84 10.50
CA THR A 449 -38.00 -6.92 10.43
C THR A 449 -37.72 -7.78 9.20
N PRO A 450 -37.48 -9.10 9.35
CA PRO A 450 -37.30 -9.98 8.21
C PRO A 450 -38.54 -10.01 7.32
N SER A 451 -38.34 -9.98 6.01
CA SER A 451 -39.39 -10.13 5.02
C SER A 451 -38.86 -10.87 3.79
N GLU A 452 -39.64 -11.81 3.27
CA GLU A 452 -39.35 -12.41 1.97
C GLU A 452 -39.73 -11.45 0.85
N GLY A 453 -38.80 -11.19 -0.06
CA GLY A 453 -39.03 -10.31 -1.19
C GLY A 453 -39.85 -11.00 -2.28
N ALA A 454 -40.83 -10.28 -2.82
CA ALA A 454 -41.49 -10.63 -4.07
C ALA A 454 -40.66 -10.16 -5.27
N ALA A 455 -41.18 -10.29 -6.50
CA ALA A 455 -40.48 -9.83 -7.70
C ALA A 455 -40.21 -8.31 -7.65
N PRO A 456 -39.00 -7.86 -8.02
CA PRO A 456 -38.62 -6.45 -7.91
C PRO A 456 -39.52 -5.57 -8.77
N GLY A 457 -40.34 -4.74 -8.10
CA GLY A 457 -41.26 -3.80 -8.73
C GLY A 457 -40.69 -2.38 -8.78
N ALA A 458 -39.38 -2.24 -9.06
CA ALA A 458 -38.71 -0.95 -9.04
C ALA A 458 -37.78 -0.73 -10.23
N THR A 459 -37.76 0.49 -10.75
CA THR A 459 -36.80 0.92 -11.77
C THR A 459 -35.65 1.65 -11.08
N VAL A 460 -34.41 1.21 -11.33
CA VAL A 460 -33.20 1.80 -10.72
C VAL A 460 -32.27 2.29 -11.81
N SER A 461 -31.81 3.54 -11.68
CA SER A 461 -30.73 4.09 -12.50
C SER A 461 -29.71 4.79 -11.62
N TRP A 462 -28.43 4.68 -11.95
CA TRP A 462 -27.35 5.24 -11.14
C TRP A 462 -26.37 6.03 -12.00
N ARG A 463 -25.69 6.99 -11.37
CA ARG A 463 -24.55 7.70 -11.94
C ARG A 463 -23.56 8.10 -10.86
N ARG A 464 -22.29 8.29 -11.24
CA ARG A 464 -21.23 8.80 -10.38
C ARG A 464 -20.72 10.13 -10.93
N PRO A 465 -21.37 11.26 -10.62
CA PRO A 465 -20.94 12.57 -11.13
C PRO A 465 -19.55 12.98 -10.60
N GLU A 466 -19.16 12.51 -9.41
CA GLU A 466 -17.85 12.80 -8.80
C GLU A 466 -17.33 11.54 -8.11
N ALA A 467 -16.00 11.41 -7.94
CA ALA A 467 -15.41 10.22 -7.30
C ALA A 467 -16.02 9.91 -5.92
N HIS A 468 -16.37 10.96 -5.18
CA HIS A 468 -16.93 10.90 -3.83
C HIS A 468 -18.45 11.11 -3.76
N ARG A 469 -19.16 11.13 -4.91
CA ARG A 469 -20.62 11.28 -4.97
C ARG A 469 -21.25 10.27 -5.93
N ILE A 470 -22.20 9.48 -5.42
CA ILE A 470 -23.02 8.55 -6.22
C ILE A 470 -24.47 8.98 -6.07
N GLU A 471 -25.19 9.02 -7.18
CA GLU A 471 -26.61 9.35 -7.21
C GLU A 471 -27.38 8.20 -7.85
N VAL A 472 -28.47 7.80 -7.20
CA VAL A 472 -29.34 6.70 -7.65
C VAL A 472 -30.78 7.21 -7.66
N SER A 473 -31.42 7.13 -8.82
CA SER A 473 -32.85 7.39 -8.96
C SER A 473 -33.59 6.05 -8.91
N VAL A 474 -34.58 5.97 -8.04
CA VAL A 474 -35.40 4.77 -7.86
C VAL A 474 -36.88 5.14 -7.95
N ASP A 475 -37.64 4.37 -8.72
CA ASP A 475 -39.11 4.43 -8.75
C ASP A 475 -39.61 3.08 -8.25
N ALA A 476 -40.08 3.02 -7.00
CA ALA A 476 -40.42 1.79 -6.31
C ALA A 476 -41.93 1.69 -6.03
N ALA A 477 -42.56 0.60 -6.45
CA ALA A 477 -43.99 0.38 -6.19
C ALA A 477 -44.30 0.08 -4.71
N ARG A 478 -43.33 -0.44 -3.96
CA ARG A 478 -43.47 -0.84 -2.55
C ARG A 478 -42.23 -0.47 -1.76
N ALA A 479 -42.39 -0.37 -0.44
CA ALA A 479 -41.27 -0.16 0.47
C ALA A 479 -40.29 -1.33 0.37
N GLY A 480 -39.00 -1.03 0.51
CA GLY A 480 -37.93 -2.00 0.29
C GLY A 480 -36.56 -1.36 0.50
N TRP A 481 -35.54 -1.96 -0.11
CA TRP A 481 -34.15 -1.62 0.11
C TRP A 481 -33.45 -1.33 -1.21
N LEU A 482 -32.88 -0.14 -1.30
CA LEU A 482 -31.95 0.19 -2.36
C LEU A 482 -30.54 -0.24 -1.93
N VAL A 483 -29.99 -1.21 -2.67
CA VAL A 483 -28.66 -1.74 -2.44
C VAL A 483 -27.68 -1.08 -3.40
N LEU A 484 -26.51 -0.72 -2.87
CA LEU A 484 -25.39 -0.18 -3.62
C LEU A 484 -24.19 -1.13 -3.47
N ALA A 485 -23.65 -1.61 -4.60
CA ALA A 485 -22.40 -2.36 -4.67
C ALA A 485 -21.19 -1.43 -4.44
N GLU A 486 -21.17 -0.72 -3.31
CA GLU A 486 -20.08 0.12 -2.86
C GLU A 486 -19.72 -0.23 -1.43
N SER A 487 -18.42 -0.34 -1.15
CA SER A 487 -17.95 -0.78 0.17
C SER A 487 -18.54 0.09 1.27
N TRP A 488 -19.16 -0.55 2.26
CA TRP A 488 -19.67 0.16 3.44
C TRP A 488 -18.51 0.83 4.19
N HIS A 489 -18.72 2.08 4.60
CA HIS A 489 -17.78 2.88 5.37
C HIS A 489 -18.55 3.92 6.20
N PRO A 490 -18.16 4.20 7.46
CA PRO A 490 -18.89 5.12 8.33
C PRO A 490 -18.97 6.58 7.81
N ASP A 491 -17.97 7.02 7.04
CA ASP A 491 -17.96 8.37 6.43
C ASP A 491 -18.86 8.53 5.18
N TRP A 492 -19.61 7.51 4.77
CA TRP A 492 -20.66 7.67 3.76
C TRP A 492 -21.89 8.35 4.38
N GLU A 493 -22.22 9.54 3.89
CA GLU A 493 -23.51 10.19 4.16
C GLU A 493 -24.51 9.83 3.08
N VAL A 494 -25.72 9.44 3.49
CA VAL A 494 -26.81 9.10 2.58
C VAL A 494 -27.99 10.01 2.81
N THR A 495 -28.53 10.56 1.73
CA THR A 495 -29.77 11.33 1.76
C THR A 495 -30.78 10.74 0.78
N VAL A 496 -32.04 10.63 1.20
CA VAL A 496 -33.19 10.30 0.35
C VAL A 496 -34.02 11.59 0.23
N ASP A 497 -34.13 12.14 -0.99
CA ASP A 497 -34.79 13.42 -1.27
C ASP A 497 -34.32 14.57 -0.36
N GLY A 498 -33.01 14.61 -0.12
CA GLY A 498 -32.36 15.63 0.72
C GLY A 498 -32.46 15.38 2.23
N ARG A 499 -33.21 14.36 2.68
CA ARG A 499 -33.30 14.00 4.10
C ARG A 499 -32.28 12.92 4.44
N ALA A 500 -31.51 13.13 5.50
CA ALA A 500 -30.50 12.16 5.96
C ALA A 500 -31.14 10.80 6.31
N ARG A 501 -30.44 9.72 5.95
CA ARG A 501 -30.77 8.34 6.28
C ARG A 501 -29.49 7.60 6.66
N ALA A 502 -29.60 6.66 7.59
CA ALA A 502 -28.49 5.82 7.99
C ALA A 502 -28.34 4.67 6.98
N PRO A 503 -27.21 4.55 6.25
CA PRO A 503 -26.93 3.35 5.48
C PRO A 503 -26.56 2.20 6.40
N VAL A 504 -26.95 0.99 6.01
CA VAL A 504 -26.57 -0.24 6.69
C VAL A 504 -25.57 -1.02 5.84
N GLU A 505 -24.71 -1.80 6.48
CA GLU A 505 -23.87 -2.77 5.79
C GLU A 505 -24.76 -3.87 5.20
N ALA A 506 -24.59 -4.16 3.91
CA ALA A 506 -25.42 -5.09 3.16
C ALA A 506 -24.59 -6.17 2.47
N HIS A 507 -25.12 -7.38 2.50
CA HIS A 507 -24.50 -8.60 1.99
C HIS A 507 -23.11 -8.81 2.61
N LEU A 508 -22.05 -8.83 1.79
CA LEU A 508 -20.68 -9.09 2.24
C LEU A 508 -19.82 -7.82 2.32
N VAL A 509 -20.14 -6.81 1.51
CA VAL A 509 -19.29 -5.64 1.24
C VAL A 509 -20.11 -4.37 1.06
N GLY A 510 -21.26 -4.50 0.39
CA GLY A 510 -22.08 -3.38 -0.04
C GLY A 510 -22.76 -2.64 1.10
N GLN A 511 -23.61 -1.70 0.72
CA GLN A 511 -24.44 -0.96 1.65
C GLN A 511 -25.85 -0.80 1.11
N ALA A 512 -26.82 -0.66 1.99
CA ALA A 512 -28.22 -0.47 1.61
C ALA A 512 -28.88 0.65 2.41
N VAL A 513 -29.97 1.18 1.87
CA VAL A 513 -30.84 2.13 2.56
C VAL A 513 -32.29 1.79 2.26
N ARG A 514 -33.15 1.94 3.28
CA ARG A 514 -34.59 1.72 3.13
C ARG A 514 -35.23 2.85 2.33
N ILE A 515 -36.12 2.47 1.42
CA ILE A 515 -36.85 3.34 0.51
C ILE A 515 -38.34 3.07 0.67
N GLU A 516 -39.11 4.15 0.73
CA GLU A 516 -40.58 4.09 0.78
C GLU A 516 -41.14 4.01 -0.66
N PRO A 517 -42.43 3.68 -0.85
CA PRO A 517 -43.02 3.66 -2.17
C PRO A 517 -42.97 5.04 -2.85
N GLY A 518 -42.64 5.06 -4.13
CA GLY A 518 -42.61 6.25 -4.97
C GLY A 518 -41.26 6.50 -5.65
N ARG A 519 -41.15 7.70 -6.21
CA ARG A 519 -39.93 8.18 -6.88
C ARG A 519 -39.04 8.89 -5.89
N HIS A 520 -37.81 8.42 -5.76
CA HIS A 520 -36.82 8.96 -4.84
C HIS A 520 -35.48 9.18 -5.53
N LEU A 521 -34.80 10.25 -5.14
CA LEU A 521 -33.40 10.49 -5.47
C LEU A 521 -32.54 10.28 -4.24
N VAL A 522 -31.72 9.24 -4.32
CA VAL A 522 -30.82 8.85 -3.23
C VAL A 522 -29.40 9.28 -3.58
N ARG A 523 -28.74 9.95 -2.65
CA ARG A 523 -27.37 10.44 -2.82
C ARG A 523 -26.47 9.90 -1.74
N TRP A 524 -25.37 9.28 -2.16
CA TRP A 524 -24.24 8.92 -1.31
C TRP A 524 -23.13 9.94 -1.50
N ARG A 525 -22.63 10.51 -0.40
CA ARG A 525 -21.47 11.41 -0.40
C ARG A 525 -20.44 10.95 0.62
N PHE A 526 -19.21 10.72 0.16
CA PHE A 526 -18.10 10.38 1.05
C PHE A 526 -17.48 11.65 1.63
N ARG A 527 -17.48 11.81 2.96
CA ARG A 527 -16.99 13.05 3.59
C ARG A 527 -15.47 13.17 3.65
N GLY A 528 -14.79 12.06 3.94
CA GLY A 528 -13.36 12.05 4.27
C GLY A 528 -13.05 12.87 5.52
N THR A 529 -13.78 12.65 6.61
CA THR A 529 -13.74 13.43 7.85
C THR A 529 -12.34 13.41 8.47
N SER A 530 -11.69 12.24 8.51
CA SER A 530 -10.32 12.10 9.03
C SER A 530 -9.29 12.87 8.22
N LEU A 531 -9.43 12.88 6.89
CA LEU A 531 -8.55 13.64 5.99
C LEU A 531 -8.70 15.13 6.23
N ARG A 532 -9.94 15.64 6.29
CA ARG A 532 -10.20 17.08 6.55
C ARG A 532 -9.64 17.51 7.91
N ARG A 533 -9.87 16.71 8.96
CA ARG A 533 -9.27 16.95 10.30
C ARG A 533 -7.75 16.90 10.23
N GLY A 534 -7.20 15.94 9.51
CA GLY A 534 -5.76 15.77 9.33
C GLY A 534 -5.13 16.98 8.63
N VAL A 535 -5.73 17.47 7.56
CA VAL A 535 -5.31 18.69 6.85
C VAL A 535 -5.36 19.90 7.79
N ALA A 536 -6.44 20.09 8.55
CA ALA A 536 -6.55 21.20 9.49
C ALA A 536 -5.44 21.16 10.56
N VAL A 537 -5.16 19.99 11.14
CA VAL A 537 -4.06 19.78 12.11
C VAL A 537 -2.70 20.03 11.46
N SER A 538 -2.47 19.50 10.25
CA SER A 538 -1.24 19.68 9.48
C SER A 538 -0.94 21.15 9.20
N LEU A 539 -1.94 21.91 8.74
CA LEU A 539 -1.81 23.34 8.44
C LEU A 539 -1.58 24.16 9.71
N THR A 540 -2.26 23.81 10.81
CA THR A 540 -2.04 24.46 12.11
C THR A 540 -0.62 24.24 12.61
N ALA A 541 -0.11 23.00 12.54
CA ALA A 541 1.26 22.67 12.93
C ALA A 541 2.30 23.39 12.07
N LEU A 542 2.06 23.47 10.75
CA LEU A 542 2.91 24.25 9.83
C LEU A 542 2.89 25.74 10.19
N GLY A 543 1.72 26.33 10.44
CA GLY A 543 1.57 27.71 10.87
C GLY A 543 2.34 28.02 12.16
N LEU A 544 2.24 27.13 13.17
CA LEU A 544 3.01 27.25 14.41
C LEU A 544 4.52 27.20 14.16
N LEU A 545 5.00 26.31 13.29
CA LEU A 545 6.42 26.24 12.94
C LEU A 545 6.91 27.50 12.23
N LEU A 546 6.11 28.07 11.32
CA LEU A 546 6.42 29.33 10.64
C LEU A 546 6.43 30.51 11.61
N ALA A 547 5.49 30.55 12.56
CA ALA A 547 5.45 31.58 13.61
C ALA A 547 6.69 31.49 14.52
N ILE A 548 7.09 30.28 14.93
CA ILE A 548 8.34 30.05 15.68
C ILE A 548 9.56 30.51 14.85
N ALA A 549 9.57 30.25 13.54
CA ALA A 549 10.63 30.68 12.63
C ALA A 549 10.76 32.21 12.59
N ALA A 550 9.62 32.90 12.43
CA ALA A 550 9.55 34.35 12.36
C ALA A 550 10.00 34.99 13.68
N ALA A 551 9.50 34.48 14.81
CA ALA A 551 9.91 34.94 16.14
C ALA A 551 11.41 34.74 16.38
N ALA A 552 11.97 33.59 15.98
CA ALA A 552 13.40 33.33 16.11
C ALA A 552 14.26 34.26 15.23
N ARG A 553 13.78 34.65 14.03
CA ARG A 553 14.45 35.63 13.16
C ARG A 553 14.43 37.04 13.78
N SER A 554 13.29 37.46 14.34
CA SER A 554 13.15 38.77 14.97
C SER A 554 14.03 38.98 16.22
N ARG A 555 14.49 37.89 16.84
CA ARG A 555 15.35 37.91 18.03
C ARG A 555 16.85 37.79 17.73
N ARG A 556 17.26 37.66 16.47
CA ARG A 556 18.69 37.70 16.12
C ARG A 556 19.13 39.18 16.13
N PRO A 557 20.07 39.59 17.00
CA PRO A 557 20.63 40.93 16.92
C PRO A 557 21.33 41.09 15.56
N SER A 558 21.15 42.26 14.96
CA SER A 558 21.76 42.69 13.70
C SER A 558 23.28 42.65 13.75
#